data_AF-A0A5C7QE27-F1
#
_entry.id   AF-A0A5C7QE27-F1
#
_cell.length_a   1.000
_cell.length_b   1.000
_cell.length_c   1.000
_cell.angle_alpha   90.00
_cell.angle_beta   90.00
_cell.angle_gamma   90.00
#
_symmetry.space_group_name_H-M   'P 1'
#
loop_
_entity.id
_entity.type
_entity.pdbx_description
1 polymer ?
#
loop_
_entity_poly.entity_id
_entity_poly.type
_entity_poly.pdbx_seq_one_letter_code
_entity_poly.pdbx_strand_id
1 'polypeptide(L)'
;MFLYFIPGRTTGPEVPDKLMQCPFGGLDPIVRPVIANGPGGSAGAILCDKSSADIAGYYPDRQEWAKVNDKLWIGWEKSQRPKAASLQRARMLAGHPVKIGDDVWMVPAARRFNFDTGSPMWCDTLPKKMTYLDGQWQYAEVVDRYRRLWDIGSTWWDQVYNAVAESGTKLLTYPEAAELAVEALSFNYRVWHEELSLLGAIDENVVTEILHAVIDVPTYDAWVQKKSEEAQAMQGGLSS
;
A
#
# COMPACT_ATOMS: atom_id res chain seq x y z
N MET A 1 4.52 15.01 5.39
CA MET A 1 3.17 14.41 5.36
C MET A 1 2.27 15.25 4.45
N PHE A 2 1.16 14.70 3.97
CA PHE A 2 0.23 15.42 3.10
C PHE A 2 -0.69 16.37 3.89
N LEU A 3 -1.05 17.47 3.23
CA LEU A 3 -2.08 18.43 3.60
C LEU A 3 -3.20 18.33 2.58
N TYR A 4 -4.46 18.43 3.00
CA TYR A 4 -5.62 18.34 2.12
C TYR A 4 -6.39 19.65 2.22
N PHE A 5 -6.60 20.34 1.10
CA PHE A 5 -7.41 21.54 1.07
C PHE A 5 -8.73 21.28 0.34
N ILE A 6 -9.82 21.62 1.00
CA ILE A 6 -11.19 21.49 0.48
C ILE A 6 -11.75 22.90 0.26
N PRO A 7 -11.87 23.36 -1.01
CA PRO A 7 -12.45 24.66 -1.33
C PRO A 7 -13.89 24.80 -0.81
N GLY A 8 -14.27 26.03 -0.43
CA GLY A 8 -15.63 26.39 -0.03
C GLY A 8 -16.07 25.90 1.35
N ARG A 9 -15.21 25.16 2.07
CA ARG A 9 -15.52 24.67 3.42
C ARG A 9 -14.84 25.50 4.50
N THR A 10 -15.60 26.22 5.31
CA THR A 10 -15.04 27.08 6.36
C THR A 10 -15.27 26.55 7.78
N THR A 11 -16.18 25.59 7.98
CA THR A 11 -16.55 25.05 9.30
C THR A 11 -16.94 23.57 9.24
N GLY A 12 -16.55 22.80 10.27
CA GLY A 12 -17.10 21.48 10.56
C GLY A 12 -16.16 20.29 10.26
N PRO A 13 -16.20 19.21 11.08
CA PRO A 13 -15.38 18.01 10.92
C PRO A 13 -15.98 16.98 9.96
N GLU A 14 -16.98 17.34 9.12
CA GLU A 14 -17.46 16.42 8.08
C GLU A 14 -16.35 16.25 7.03
N VAL A 15 -15.35 15.43 7.32
CA VAL A 15 -14.37 14.96 6.35
C VAL A 15 -15.17 14.24 5.26
N PRO A 16 -15.05 14.59 3.96
CA PRO A 16 -15.78 13.90 2.90
C PRO A 16 -15.63 12.38 3.06
N ASP A 17 -16.71 11.62 2.89
CA ASP A 17 -16.69 10.16 3.11
C ASP A 17 -15.56 9.44 2.36
N LYS A 18 -15.13 9.98 1.21
CA LYS A 18 -13.98 9.47 0.44
C LYS A 18 -12.62 9.71 1.12
N LEU A 19 -12.44 10.86 1.79
CA LEU A 19 -11.28 11.10 2.66
C LEU A 19 -11.39 10.26 3.95
N MET A 20 -12.60 9.89 4.40
CA MET A 20 -12.78 8.95 5.52
C MET A 20 -12.42 7.50 5.15
N GLN A 21 -12.51 7.11 3.86
CA GLN A 21 -12.19 5.76 3.37
C GLN A 21 -10.67 5.52 3.20
N CYS A 22 -9.85 6.56 3.05
CA CYS A 22 -8.38 6.61 3.17
C CYS A 22 -7.96 8.08 3.30
N PRO A 23 -6.91 8.51 4.05
CA PRO A 23 -5.87 7.85 4.85
C PRO A 23 -6.02 8.11 6.38
N PHE A 24 -7.16 8.64 6.83
CA PHE A 24 -7.37 9.02 8.24
C PHE A 24 -7.69 7.86 9.19
N GLY A 25 -7.67 6.60 8.73
CA GLY A 25 -7.76 5.43 9.59
C GLY A 25 -6.66 5.45 10.66
N GLY A 26 -7.02 5.86 11.88
CA GLY A 26 -6.11 6.04 13.01
C GLY A 26 -5.34 7.37 13.06
N LEU A 27 -5.76 8.39 12.30
CA LEU A 27 -5.26 9.77 12.44
C LEU A 27 -6.13 10.57 13.42
N ASP A 28 -5.54 11.59 14.05
CA ASP A 28 -6.24 12.61 14.84
C ASP A 28 -6.30 13.87 13.96
N PRO A 29 -7.28 13.98 13.03
CA PRO A 29 -7.27 15.05 12.05
C PRO A 29 -7.49 16.39 12.73
N ILE A 30 -6.69 17.38 12.32
CA ILE A 30 -6.95 18.77 12.64
C ILE A 30 -7.49 19.49 11.41
N VAL A 31 -8.38 20.45 11.64
CA VAL A 31 -8.96 21.27 10.59
C VAL A 31 -8.58 22.73 10.86
N ARG A 32 -8.03 23.40 9.85
CA ARG A 32 -7.65 24.80 9.89
C ARG A 32 -8.41 25.58 8.82
N PRO A 33 -9.29 26.52 9.20
CA PRO A 33 -10.00 27.34 8.23
C PRO A 33 -9.02 28.26 7.51
N VAL A 34 -9.20 28.39 6.20
CA VAL A 34 -8.51 29.34 5.32
C VAL A 34 -9.56 30.33 4.83
N ILE A 35 -9.58 31.52 5.44
CA ILE A 35 -10.64 32.52 5.23
C ILE A 35 -10.58 33.11 3.82
N ALA A 36 -9.37 33.31 3.28
CA ALA A 36 -9.15 33.83 1.95
C ALA A 36 -7.79 33.36 1.42
N ASN A 37 -7.60 33.44 0.09
CA ASN A 37 -6.34 33.17 -0.58
C ASN A 37 -5.77 31.77 -0.34
N GLY A 38 -6.59 30.73 -0.18
CA GLY A 38 -6.10 29.35 -0.12
C GLY A 38 -5.60 28.84 -1.48
N PRO A 39 -5.27 27.54 -1.59
CA PRO A 39 -4.97 26.91 -2.86
C PRO A 39 -6.05 27.22 -3.91
N GLY A 40 -5.62 27.65 -5.10
CA GLY A 40 -6.53 28.13 -6.15
C GLY A 40 -7.20 29.48 -5.90
N GLY A 41 -6.73 30.27 -4.92
CA GLY A 41 -7.26 31.59 -4.59
C GLY A 41 -8.58 31.59 -3.82
N SER A 42 -9.07 30.42 -3.41
CA SER A 42 -10.37 30.26 -2.76
C SER A 42 -10.29 30.15 -1.24
N ALA A 43 -11.37 30.50 -0.54
CA ALA A 43 -11.56 30.13 0.87
C ALA A 43 -11.82 28.62 0.99
N GLY A 44 -11.51 28.04 2.15
CA GLY A 44 -11.72 26.61 2.39
C GLY A 44 -11.14 26.14 3.71
N ALA A 45 -10.86 24.85 3.82
CA ALA A 45 -10.30 24.24 5.01
C ALA A 45 -9.11 23.36 4.65
N ILE A 46 -8.04 23.46 5.44
CA ILE A 46 -6.91 22.55 5.39
C ILE A 46 -7.10 21.47 6.46
N LEU A 47 -6.95 20.22 6.05
CA LEU A 47 -6.97 19.04 6.89
C LEU A 47 -5.60 18.39 6.86
N CYS A 48 -5.10 17.98 8.02
CA CYS A 48 -3.90 17.17 8.14
C CYS A 48 -3.94 16.36 9.43
N ASP A 49 -3.01 15.42 9.59
CA ASP A 49 -2.82 14.79 10.88
C ASP A 49 -2.29 15.78 11.92
N LYS A 50 -2.62 15.57 13.19
CA LYS A 50 -2.09 16.34 14.31
C LYS A 50 -0.57 16.35 14.41
N SER A 51 0.13 15.32 13.93
CA SER A 51 1.60 15.35 13.86
C SER A 51 2.14 16.43 12.91
N SER A 52 1.30 16.97 12.03
CA SER A 52 1.62 18.04 11.07
C SER A 52 0.95 19.37 11.45
N ALA A 53 0.65 19.57 12.75
CA ALA A 53 -0.07 20.75 13.23
C ALA A 53 0.68 22.07 13.07
N ASP A 54 2.00 22.01 13.04
CA ASP A 54 2.91 23.14 12.85
C ASP A 54 2.89 23.71 11.42
N ILE A 55 2.62 22.86 10.44
CA ILE A 55 2.48 23.24 9.02
C ILE A 55 1.01 23.36 8.57
N ALA A 56 0.07 23.26 9.52
CA ALA A 56 -1.36 23.31 9.25
C ALA A 56 -1.83 24.75 8.98
N GLY A 57 -1.74 25.14 7.72
CA GLY A 57 -2.10 26.46 7.22
C GLY A 57 -1.75 26.58 5.75
N TYR A 58 -2.11 27.69 5.11
CA TYR A 58 -1.71 27.96 3.73
C TYR A 58 -0.47 28.87 3.73
N TYR A 59 0.66 28.29 3.33
CA TYR A 59 1.97 28.96 3.29
C TYR A 59 2.60 28.73 1.90
N PRO A 60 2.18 29.46 0.84
CA PRO A 60 2.56 29.16 -0.55
C PRO A 60 4.07 29.22 -0.82
N ASP A 61 4.79 30.02 -0.04
CA ASP A 61 6.25 30.17 -0.15
C ASP A 61 6.95 28.87 0.25
N ARG A 62 6.37 28.14 1.20
CA ARG A 62 6.93 26.95 1.83
C ARG A 62 6.27 25.65 1.40
N GLN A 63 5.04 25.73 0.88
CA GLN A 63 4.23 24.59 0.50
C GLN A 63 4.07 24.49 -1.01
N GLU A 64 3.95 23.26 -1.47
CA GLU A 64 3.54 22.93 -2.82
C GLU A 64 2.12 22.37 -2.77
N TRP A 65 1.30 22.72 -3.76
CA TRP A 65 -0.11 22.33 -3.82
C TRP A 65 -0.45 21.89 -5.24
N ALA A 66 -1.07 20.72 -5.34
CA ALA A 66 -1.57 20.17 -6.58
C ALA A 66 -3.09 20.03 -6.54
N LYS A 67 -3.76 20.51 -7.58
CA LYS A 67 -5.20 20.32 -7.76
C LYS A 67 -5.45 18.89 -8.21
N VAL A 68 -6.18 18.13 -7.41
CA VAL A 68 -6.60 16.77 -7.76
C VAL A 68 -7.89 16.81 -8.56
N ASN A 69 -8.88 17.55 -8.06
CA ASN A 69 -10.15 17.82 -8.73
C ASN A 69 -10.75 19.13 -8.20
N ASP A 70 -11.97 19.49 -8.61
CA ASP A 70 -12.61 20.74 -8.17
C ASP A 70 -12.92 20.83 -6.68
N LYS A 71 -12.87 19.69 -5.96
CA LYS A 71 -13.19 19.58 -4.54
C LYS A 71 -11.98 19.29 -3.66
N LEU A 72 -10.82 19.01 -4.24
CA LEU A 72 -9.65 18.57 -3.49
C LEU A 72 -8.34 19.10 -4.08
N TRP A 73 -7.54 19.65 -3.19
CA TRP A 73 -6.13 19.92 -3.41
C TRP A 73 -5.33 19.12 -2.40
N ILE A 74 -4.19 18.59 -2.83
CA ILE A 74 -3.21 17.92 -1.97
C ILE A 74 -1.94 18.74 -1.97
N GLY A 75 -1.38 18.98 -0.80
CA GLY A 75 -0.15 19.74 -0.64
C GLY A 75 0.81 19.12 0.36
N TRP A 76 2.01 19.69 0.41
CA TRP A 76 3.07 19.30 1.35
C TRP A 76 4.06 20.44 1.51
N GLU A 77 4.90 20.36 2.55
CA GLU A 77 6.03 21.26 2.74
C GLU A 77 7.15 20.95 1.73
N LYS A 78 7.64 21.95 0.98
CA LYS A 78 8.67 21.79 -0.06
C LYS A 78 9.95 21.14 0.48
N SER A 79 10.37 21.51 1.69
CA SER A 79 11.55 20.93 2.34
C SER A 79 11.33 19.54 2.92
N GLN A 80 10.08 19.06 2.98
CA GLN A 80 9.71 17.78 3.56
C GLN A 80 8.66 17.09 2.69
N ARG A 81 8.99 16.88 1.41
CA ARG A 81 8.18 16.06 0.49
C ARG A 81 7.89 14.71 1.17
N PRO A 82 6.63 14.24 1.21
CA PRO A 82 6.27 13.01 1.90
C PRO A 82 7.09 11.83 1.38
N LYS A 83 7.65 11.07 2.33
CA LYS A 83 8.45 9.86 2.09
C LYS A 83 7.79 8.66 2.73
N ALA A 84 8.16 7.46 2.30
CA ALA A 84 7.64 6.19 2.83
C ALA A 84 7.61 6.19 4.38
N ALA A 85 8.74 6.52 5.01
CA ALA A 85 8.88 6.54 6.47
C ALA A 85 7.85 7.47 7.17
N SER A 86 7.55 8.63 6.59
CA SER A 86 6.57 9.58 7.16
C SER A 86 5.11 9.14 6.97
N LEU A 87 4.86 8.16 6.10
CA LEU A 87 3.53 7.70 5.73
C LEU A 87 3.17 6.37 6.41
N GLN A 88 4.12 5.71 7.08
CA GLN A 88 3.90 4.41 7.75
C GLN A 88 2.80 4.47 8.80
N ARG A 89 1.89 3.50 8.76
CA ARG A 89 0.90 3.28 9.83
C ARG A 89 1.59 2.78 11.08
N ALA A 90 0.99 3.05 12.24
CA ALA A 90 1.53 2.62 13.53
C ALA A 90 1.65 1.09 13.69
N ARG A 91 0.84 0.32 12.96
CA ARG A 91 0.91 -1.14 12.90
C ARG A 91 1.01 -1.57 11.45
N MET A 92 2.22 -1.94 11.04
CA MET A 92 2.49 -2.48 9.72
C MET A 92 2.38 -4.01 9.75
N LEU A 93 1.86 -4.58 8.66
CA LEU A 93 1.98 -6.00 8.35
C LEU A 93 3.38 -6.30 7.80
N ALA A 94 3.88 -7.49 8.10
CA ALA A 94 5.12 -7.98 7.51
C ALA A 94 4.97 -8.23 6.00
N GLY A 95 6.08 -8.18 5.28
CA GLY A 95 6.14 -8.48 3.85
C GLY A 95 7.51 -8.15 3.28
N HIS A 96 7.56 -7.53 2.10
CA HIS A 96 8.80 -7.32 1.34
C HIS A 96 9.16 -5.86 1.15
N PRO A 97 10.45 -5.51 1.22
CA PRO A 97 10.92 -4.21 0.76
C PRO A 97 10.85 -4.15 -0.77
N VAL A 98 10.16 -3.13 -1.29
CA VAL A 98 10.13 -2.76 -2.71
C VAL A 98 10.68 -1.35 -2.84
N LYS A 99 11.59 -1.15 -3.80
CA LYS A 99 12.16 0.18 -4.06
C LYS A 99 11.19 0.97 -4.93
N ILE A 100 10.73 2.12 -4.45
CA ILE A 100 9.80 2.98 -5.16
C ILE A 100 10.38 4.39 -5.21
N GLY A 101 10.82 4.81 -6.39
CA GLY A 101 11.65 6.00 -6.56
C GLY A 101 12.94 5.89 -5.72
N ASP A 102 13.16 6.85 -4.84
CA ASP A 102 14.34 6.90 -3.95
C ASP A 102 14.10 6.26 -2.58
N ASP A 103 12.89 5.79 -2.29
CA ASP A 103 12.51 5.23 -0.99
C ASP A 103 12.30 3.71 -1.06
N VAL A 104 12.37 3.05 0.10
CA VAL A 104 12.03 1.63 0.26
C VAL A 104 10.70 1.52 1.00
N TRP A 105 9.76 0.81 0.38
CA TRP A 105 8.41 0.58 0.89
C TRP A 105 8.25 -0.89 1.28
N MET A 106 7.70 -1.13 2.46
CA MET A 106 7.39 -2.46 2.96
C MET A 106 5.99 -2.85 2.47
N VAL A 107 5.93 -3.60 1.37
CA VAL A 107 4.69 -4.12 0.81
C VAL A 107 4.22 -5.29 1.64
N PRO A 108 2.98 -5.28 2.16
CA PRO A 108 2.48 -6.34 3.02
C PRO A 108 2.22 -7.62 2.22
N ALA A 109 2.60 -8.76 2.78
CA ALA A 109 2.37 -10.06 2.17
C ALA A 109 1.02 -10.64 2.64
N ALA A 110 0.15 -11.00 1.69
CA ALA A 110 -1.08 -11.75 1.93
C ALA A 110 -0.82 -13.25 2.06
N ARG A 111 0.19 -13.75 1.34
CA ARG A 111 0.65 -15.13 1.31
C ARG A 111 2.15 -15.16 1.50
N ARG A 112 2.68 -16.27 2.01
CA ARG A 112 4.12 -16.49 2.16
C ARG A 112 4.50 -17.88 1.70
N PHE A 113 5.60 -17.96 0.98
CA PHE A 113 6.25 -19.19 0.62
C PHE A 113 7.12 -19.65 1.80
N ASN A 114 6.84 -20.84 2.31
CA ASN A 114 7.60 -21.46 3.40
C ASN A 114 8.24 -22.76 2.91
N PHE A 115 9.52 -22.94 3.19
CA PHE A 115 10.30 -24.13 2.84
C PHE A 115 10.99 -24.78 4.05
N ASP A 116 10.69 -24.34 5.27
CA ASP A 116 11.29 -24.88 6.51
C ASP A 116 10.68 -26.23 6.93
N THR A 117 9.49 -26.57 6.42
CA THR A 117 8.70 -27.76 6.83
C THR A 117 9.03 -29.03 6.03
N GLY A 118 10.14 -29.05 5.29
CA GLY A 118 10.58 -30.19 4.48
C GLY A 118 9.94 -30.29 3.09
N SER A 119 8.79 -29.64 2.89
CA SER A 119 8.14 -29.48 1.58
C SER A 119 7.75 -28.01 1.37
N PRO A 120 8.16 -27.37 0.26
CA PRO A 120 7.77 -26.00 -0.02
C PRO A 120 6.26 -25.86 -0.12
N MET A 121 5.68 -24.91 0.60
CA MET A 121 4.25 -24.66 0.62
C MET A 121 3.92 -23.18 0.78
N TRP A 122 2.77 -22.80 0.24
CA TRP A 122 2.20 -21.46 0.41
C TRP A 122 1.35 -21.44 1.67
N CYS A 123 1.58 -20.44 2.52
CA CYS A 123 0.88 -20.24 3.79
C CYS A 123 0.25 -18.85 3.85
N ASP A 124 -0.88 -18.75 4.54
CA ASP A 124 -1.51 -17.46 4.81
C ASP A 124 -0.76 -16.72 5.93
N THR A 125 -0.43 -15.45 5.72
CA THR A 125 0.28 -14.61 6.70
C THR A 125 -0.61 -13.63 7.44
N LEU A 126 -1.82 -13.41 6.93
CA LEU A 126 -2.71 -12.41 7.47
C LEU A 126 -3.29 -12.87 8.82
N PRO A 127 -3.47 -11.96 9.78
CA PRO A 127 -4.11 -12.30 11.04
C PRO A 127 -5.49 -12.93 10.82
N LYS A 128 -5.70 -14.09 11.44
CA LYS A 128 -6.94 -14.85 11.40
C LYS A 128 -7.71 -14.71 12.72
N LYS A 129 -9.03 -14.78 12.64
CA LYS A 129 -9.90 -14.98 13.81
C LYS A 129 -9.59 -16.36 14.41
N MET A 130 -9.74 -16.47 15.71
CA MET A 130 -9.61 -17.74 16.43
C MET A 130 -10.98 -18.15 16.95
N THR A 131 -11.37 -19.40 16.74
CA THR A 131 -12.59 -19.98 17.29
C THR A 131 -12.24 -21.13 18.22
N TYR A 132 -13.01 -21.31 19.28
CA TYR A 132 -12.84 -22.42 20.21
C TYR A 132 -13.88 -23.49 19.89
N LEU A 133 -13.43 -24.59 19.30
CA LEU A 133 -14.26 -25.71 18.84
C LEU A 133 -13.64 -27.02 19.33
N ASP A 134 -14.48 -27.92 19.82
CA ASP A 134 -14.07 -29.26 20.31
C ASP A 134 -12.96 -29.23 21.37
N GLY A 135 -12.98 -28.22 22.25
CA GLY A 135 -12.02 -28.09 23.34
C GLY A 135 -10.65 -27.58 22.92
N GLN A 136 -10.50 -27.05 21.70
CA GLN A 136 -9.24 -26.50 21.20
C GLN A 136 -9.45 -25.18 20.43
N TRP A 137 -8.43 -24.32 20.47
CA TRP A 137 -8.38 -23.12 19.66
C TRP A 137 -7.99 -23.47 18.22
N GLN A 138 -8.78 -23.02 17.26
CA GLN A 138 -8.56 -23.25 15.84
C GLN A 138 -8.53 -21.93 15.08
N TYR A 139 -7.73 -21.87 14.01
CA TYR A 139 -7.76 -20.76 13.07
C TYR A 139 -9.05 -20.79 12.26
N ALA A 140 -9.73 -19.65 12.17
CA ALA A 140 -10.89 -19.44 11.33
C ALA A 140 -10.53 -18.48 10.16
N GLU A 141 -11.48 -17.64 9.76
CA GLU A 141 -11.32 -16.70 8.65
C GLU A 141 -10.29 -15.61 8.92
N VAL A 142 -9.73 -15.02 7.86
CA VAL A 142 -8.95 -13.78 7.92
C VAL A 142 -9.79 -12.68 8.60
N VAL A 143 -9.17 -11.94 9.53
CA VAL A 143 -9.82 -10.81 10.22
C VAL A 143 -10.34 -9.82 9.17
N ASP A 144 -11.59 -9.36 9.32
CA ASP A 144 -12.33 -8.62 8.28
C ASP A 144 -11.54 -7.44 7.70
N ARG A 145 -10.82 -6.70 8.54
CA ARG A 145 -10.00 -5.56 8.10
C ARG A 145 -8.89 -5.92 7.10
N TYR A 146 -8.48 -7.19 7.03
CA TYR A 146 -7.43 -7.69 6.12
C TYR A 146 -7.99 -8.54 4.98
N ARG A 147 -9.32 -8.73 4.93
CA ARG A 147 -9.97 -9.51 3.86
C ARG A 147 -9.65 -8.95 2.48
N ARG A 148 -9.67 -7.62 2.33
CA ARG A 148 -9.34 -7.00 1.05
C ARG A 148 -7.90 -7.28 0.59
N LEU A 149 -6.92 -7.30 1.51
CA LEU A 149 -5.54 -7.67 1.17
C LEU A 149 -5.44 -9.14 0.74
N TRP A 150 -6.20 -10.02 1.39
CA TRP A 150 -6.31 -11.42 0.99
C TRP A 150 -6.88 -11.57 -0.42
N ASP A 151 -7.93 -10.80 -0.74
CA ASP A 151 -8.58 -10.82 -2.05
C ASP A 151 -7.64 -10.28 -3.14
N ILE A 152 -6.87 -9.21 -2.85
CA ILE A 152 -5.83 -8.69 -3.76
C ILE A 152 -4.79 -9.77 -4.04
N GLY A 153 -4.25 -10.41 -3.00
CA GLY A 153 -3.27 -11.48 -3.16
C GLY A 153 -3.81 -12.68 -3.92
N SER A 154 -5.07 -13.08 -3.68
CA SER A 154 -5.69 -14.19 -4.41
C SER A 154 -5.96 -13.84 -5.88
N THR A 155 -6.43 -12.61 -6.15
CA THR A 155 -6.63 -12.12 -7.52
C THR A 155 -5.32 -12.14 -8.30
N TRP A 156 -4.24 -11.63 -7.72
CA TRP A 156 -2.94 -11.60 -8.38
C TRP A 156 -2.29 -12.98 -8.50
N TRP A 157 -2.49 -13.85 -7.51
CA TRP A 157 -2.09 -15.25 -7.58
C TRP A 157 -2.67 -15.95 -8.81
N ASP A 158 -3.96 -15.75 -9.08
CA ASP A 158 -4.62 -16.33 -10.25
C ASP A 158 -4.03 -15.81 -11.56
N GLN A 159 -3.61 -14.54 -11.61
CA GLN A 159 -2.93 -13.96 -12.77
C GLN A 159 -1.56 -14.60 -13.03
N VAL A 160 -0.78 -14.87 -11.98
CA VAL A 160 0.58 -15.39 -12.10
C VAL A 160 0.60 -16.90 -12.36
N TYR A 161 -0.21 -17.68 -11.63
CA TYR A 161 -0.11 -19.13 -11.64
C TYR A 161 -1.22 -19.84 -12.42
N ASN A 162 -2.43 -19.28 -12.46
CA ASN A 162 -3.59 -19.96 -13.07
C ASN A 162 -3.87 -19.49 -14.51
N ALA A 163 -3.55 -18.24 -14.86
CA ALA A 163 -3.75 -17.71 -16.21
C ALA A 163 -2.91 -18.42 -17.29
N VAL A 164 -1.81 -19.08 -16.90
CA VAL A 164 -0.98 -19.89 -17.81
C VAL A 164 -1.58 -21.29 -18.04
N ALA A 165 -2.34 -21.82 -17.06
CA ALA A 165 -2.86 -23.19 -17.09
C ALA A 165 -4.29 -23.30 -17.62
N GLU A 166 -5.13 -22.29 -17.40
CA GLU A 166 -6.55 -22.34 -17.72
C GLU A 166 -6.92 -21.32 -18.80
N SER A 167 -7.37 -21.83 -19.96
CA SER A 167 -7.91 -20.99 -21.04
C SER A 167 -9.23 -20.36 -20.60
N GLY A 168 -9.20 -19.14 -20.04
CA GLY A 168 -10.42 -18.43 -19.63
C GLY A 168 -10.22 -17.34 -18.57
N THR A 169 -9.08 -17.30 -17.88
CA THR A 169 -8.82 -16.26 -16.89
C THR A 169 -8.70 -14.89 -17.56
N LYS A 170 -9.57 -13.95 -17.18
CA LYS A 170 -9.46 -12.55 -17.62
C LYS A 170 -8.16 -11.99 -17.05
N LEU A 171 -7.26 -11.58 -17.95
CA LEU A 171 -6.06 -10.86 -17.56
C LEU A 171 -6.41 -9.47 -17.03
N LEU A 172 -5.79 -9.07 -15.92
CA LEU A 172 -5.91 -7.71 -15.42
C LEU A 172 -5.28 -6.75 -16.43
N THR A 173 -6.00 -5.67 -16.71
CA THR A 173 -5.40 -4.51 -17.36
C THR A 173 -4.45 -3.82 -16.40
N TYR A 174 -3.49 -3.06 -16.96
CA TYR A 174 -2.53 -2.35 -16.14
C TYR A 174 -3.18 -1.36 -15.14
N PRO A 175 -4.20 -0.56 -15.50
CA PRO A 175 -4.92 0.27 -14.52
C PRO A 175 -5.57 -0.55 -13.40
N GLU A 176 -6.18 -1.71 -13.70
CA GLU A 176 -6.76 -2.58 -12.67
C GLU A 176 -5.67 -3.09 -11.71
N ALA A 177 -4.50 -3.48 -12.22
CA ALA A 177 -3.37 -3.89 -11.39
C ALA A 177 -2.82 -2.74 -10.52
N ALA A 178 -2.74 -1.53 -11.08
CA ALA A 178 -2.30 -0.35 -10.35
C ALA A 178 -3.22 -0.03 -9.15
N GLU A 179 -4.54 -0.13 -9.32
CA GLU A 179 -5.49 0.03 -8.21
C GLU A 179 -5.24 -1.00 -7.09
N LEU A 180 -5.04 -2.28 -7.44
CA LEU A 180 -4.73 -3.32 -6.46
C LEU A 180 -3.40 -3.04 -5.71
N ALA A 181 -2.38 -2.54 -6.43
CA ALA A 181 -1.09 -2.21 -5.83
C ALA A 181 -1.18 -1.03 -4.85
N VAL A 182 -1.93 0.03 -5.21
CA VAL A 182 -2.24 1.17 -4.34
C VAL A 182 -2.96 0.70 -3.08
N GLU A 183 -4.01 -0.12 -3.26
CA GLU A 183 -4.77 -0.68 -2.14
C GLU A 183 -3.87 -1.52 -1.22
N ALA A 184 -2.99 -2.37 -1.77
CA ALA A 184 -2.05 -3.17 -0.99
C ALA A 184 -1.09 -2.29 -0.17
N LEU A 185 -0.53 -1.23 -0.75
CA LEU A 185 0.32 -0.28 0.00
C LEU A 185 -0.45 0.41 1.13
N SER A 186 -1.74 0.70 0.94
CA SER A 186 -2.57 1.40 1.94
C SER A 186 -2.72 0.66 3.28
N PHE A 187 -2.43 -0.65 3.32
CA PHE A 187 -2.41 -1.44 4.56
C PHE A 187 -1.23 -1.10 5.47
N ASN A 188 -0.11 -0.69 4.89
CA ASN A 188 1.10 -0.31 5.62
C ASN A 188 1.34 1.20 5.63
N TYR A 189 0.74 1.94 4.71
CA TYR A 189 0.97 3.35 4.49
C TYR A 189 -0.32 4.17 4.45
N ARG A 190 -0.23 5.45 4.80
CA ARG A 190 -1.33 6.42 4.75
C ARG A 190 -1.33 7.12 3.39
N VAL A 191 -1.64 6.35 2.35
CA VAL A 191 -1.65 6.80 0.96
C VAL A 191 -2.82 6.20 0.20
N TRP A 192 -3.22 6.88 -0.86
CA TRP A 192 -4.19 6.45 -1.85
C TRP A 192 -3.68 6.80 -3.26
N HIS A 193 -4.54 6.68 -4.27
CA HIS A 193 -4.13 6.81 -5.67
C HIS A 193 -3.64 8.24 -6.00
N GLU A 194 -4.28 9.26 -5.45
CA GLU A 194 -3.91 10.64 -5.74
C GLU A 194 -2.56 11.02 -5.09
N GLU A 195 -2.29 10.58 -3.87
CA GLU A 195 -0.99 10.82 -3.23
C GLU A 195 0.15 10.12 -3.98
N LEU A 196 -0.04 8.84 -4.33
CA LEU A 196 0.99 8.07 -5.02
C LEU A 196 1.24 8.59 -6.44
N SER A 197 0.20 9.05 -7.13
CA SER A 197 0.31 9.72 -8.42
C SER A 197 1.11 11.02 -8.32
N LEU A 198 0.82 11.87 -7.33
CA LEU A 198 1.56 13.13 -7.10
C LEU A 198 3.02 12.90 -6.70
N LEU A 199 3.30 11.80 -6.01
CA LEU A 199 4.66 11.39 -5.70
C LEU A 199 5.42 10.88 -6.93
N GLY A 200 4.73 10.49 -8.00
CA GLY A 200 5.32 9.78 -9.14
C GLY A 200 5.80 8.38 -8.74
N ALA A 201 5.11 7.76 -7.77
CA ALA A 201 5.56 6.55 -7.11
C ALA A 201 5.17 5.25 -7.85
N ILE A 202 4.31 5.32 -8.87
CA ILE A 202 3.77 4.11 -9.50
C ILE A 202 4.07 4.15 -11.00
N ASP A 203 4.80 3.13 -11.46
CA ASP A 203 5.05 2.80 -12.86
C ASP A 203 4.82 1.30 -13.09
N GLU A 204 4.96 0.86 -14.35
CA GLU A 204 4.61 -0.50 -14.74
C GLU A 204 5.38 -1.57 -13.98
N ASN A 205 6.67 -1.35 -13.76
CA ASN A 205 7.52 -2.31 -13.05
C ASN A 205 7.19 -2.30 -11.56
N VAL A 206 7.01 -1.11 -10.97
CA VAL A 206 6.69 -0.96 -9.55
C VAL A 206 5.37 -1.64 -9.20
N VAL A 207 4.33 -1.53 -10.05
CA VAL A 207 3.05 -2.22 -9.83
C VAL A 207 3.26 -3.74 -9.75
N THR A 208 3.99 -4.31 -10.72
CA THR A 208 4.27 -5.75 -10.73
C THR A 208 5.11 -6.16 -9.52
N GLU A 209 6.14 -5.40 -9.14
CA GLU A 209 6.96 -5.68 -7.95
C GLU A 209 6.13 -5.66 -6.66
N ILE A 210 5.24 -4.67 -6.50
CA ILE A 210 4.31 -4.60 -5.37
C ILE A 210 3.43 -5.85 -5.35
N LEU A 211 2.78 -6.19 -6.45
CA LEU A 211 1.84 -7.31 -6.47
C LEU A 211 2.55 -8.67 -6.29
N HIS A 212 3.74 -8.85 -6.87
CA HIS A 212 4.62 -9.99 -6.60
C HIS A 212 4.98 -10.10 -5.12
N ALA A 213 5.31 -8.97 -4.47
CA ALA A 213 5.56 -8.93 -3.03
C ALA A 213 4.33 -9.31 -2.20
N VAL A 214 3.11 -8.93 -2.62
CA VAL A 214 1.87 -9.32 -1.91
C VAL A 214 1.69 -10.84 -1.85
N ILE A 215 2.08 -11.55 -2.90
CA ILE A 215 1.99 -13.01 -2.97
C ILE A 215 3.32 -13.72 -2.72
N ASP A 216 4.34 -13.01 -2.23
CA ASP A 216 5.65 -13.56 -1.87
C ASP A 216 6.39 -14.31 -3.01
N VAL A 217 6.27 -13.82 -4.24
CA VAL A 217 7.12 -14.23 -5.36
C VAL A 217 8.63 -14.01 -5.08
N PRO A 218 9.08 -12.92 -4.41
CA PRO A 218 10.50 -12.75 -4.12
C PRO A 218 11.14 -13.90 -3.33
N THR A 219 10.45 -14.47 -2.33
CA THR A 219 10.97 -15.63 -1.58
C THR A 219 10.97 -16.89 -2.44
N TYR A 220 9.94 -17.08 -3.26
CA TYR A 220 9.88 -18.20 -4.21
C TYR A 220 11.03 -18.16 -5.23
N ASP A 221 11.27 -17.01 -5.87
CA ASP A 221 12.33 -16.83 -6.85
C ASP A 221 13.71 -17.08 -6.24
N ALA A 222 13.95 -16.57 -5.02
CA ALA A 222 15.20 -16.82 -4.29
C ALA A 222 15.40 -18.32 -3.99
N TRP A 223 14.33 -19.04 -3.67
CA TRP A 223 14.38 -20.49 -3.46
C TRP A 223 14.65 -21.27 -4.74
N VAL A 224 13.98 -20.91 -5.86
CA VAL A 224 14.21 -21.54 -7.17
C VAL A 224 15.66 -21.33 -7.62
N GLN A 225 16.17 -20.11 -7.50
CA GLN A 225 17.54 -19.77 -7.86
C GLN A 225 18.54 -20.61 -7.08
N LYS A 226 18.39 -20.68 -5.75
CA LYS A 226 19.24 -21.51 -4.89
C LYS A 226 19.21 -22.99 -5.30
N LYS A 227 18.04 -23.54 -5.62
CA LYS A 227 17.90 -24.94 -6.04
C LYS A 227 18.54 -25.21 -7.40
N SER A 228 18.45 -24.25 -8.32
CA SER A 228 19.12 -24.32 -9.62
C SER A 228 20.65 -24.37 -9.47
N GLU A 229 21.21 -23.52 -8.61
CA GLU A 229 22.66 -23.48 -8.34
C GLU A 229 23.17 -24.78 -7.69
N GLU A 230 22.42 -25.32 -6.70
CA GLU A 230 22.74 -26.61 -6.07
C GLU A 230 22.76 -27.76 -7.09
N ALA A 231 21.79 -27.81 -8.01
CA ALA A 231 21.72 -28.84 -9.04
C ALA A 231 22.88 -28.75 -10.04
N GLN A 232 23.27 -27.53 -10.45
CA GLN A 232 24.40 -27.31 -11.35
C GLN A 232 25.73 -27.72 -10.70
N ALA A 233 25.92 -27.40 -9.41
CA ALA A 233 27.13 -27.78 -8.67
C ALA A 233 27.30 -29.32 -8.58
N MET A 234 26.20 -30.06 -8.39
CA MET A 234 26.24 -31.53 -8.36
C MET A 234 26.60 -32.14 -9.73
N GLN A 235 26.13 -31.54 -10.84
CA GLN A 235 26.47 -32.00 -12.19
C GLN A 235 27.94 -31.69 -12.56
N GLY A 236 28.47 -30.55 -12.11
CA GLY A 236 29.86 -30.16 -12.31
C GLY A 236 30.88 -31.01 -11.54
N GLY A 237 30.56 -31.39 -10.29
CA GLY A 237 31.45 -32.19 -9.44
C GLY A 237 31.56 -33.67 -9.79
N LEU A 238 30.66 -34.20 -10.62
CA LEU A 238 30.74 -35.56 -11.17
C LEU A 238 31.61 -35.65 -12.44
N SER A 239 32.05 -34.51 -12.97
CA SER A 239 32.81 -34.39 -14.23
C SER A 239 34.31 -34.12 -14.02
N SER A 240 34.78 -34.12 -12.77
CA SER A 240 36.16 -33.89 -12.34
C SER A 240 36.72 -35.09 -11.58
#